data_AF-A0A137NPN5-F1
#
_entry.id   AF-A0A137NPN5-F1
#
_cell.length_a   1.000
_cell.length_b   1.000
_cell.length_c   1.000
_cell.angle_alpha   90.00
_cell.angle_beta   90.00
_cell.angle_gamma   90.00
#
_symmetry.space_group_name_H-M   'P 1'
#
loop_
_entity.id
_entity.type
_entity.pdbx_description
1 polymer ?
#
loop_
_entity_poly.entity_id
_entity_poly.type
_entity_poly.pdbx_seq_one_letter_code
_entity_poly.pdbx_strand_id
1 'polypeptide(L)'
;MKNLIKLVDYTNCRDCSKLVKISALCKKCQKSNKFYSYKFDKEGLKKKDKIILPKNNYPKLNIVYYVTPKEVNTTIGLQPIHFSSIDDLTAYLVHSNEFPISELTSRFYYNYDKLPQLKHLMDKISIQYSSKPPINSVNNKTLVDIKPGLEELVKLEFWTELFRSYILESHIYHPILPLNCLDLLDSSHPVLIAIYCYGFMYKSKKSQELNDYMDNLEKKNLKRVQFKPCISNIYALFIHYRILYKRGDIKKAESLLAQLSRMSYSLGVHLESNLFESDFQCSKNLLFNIIISNQVNISSIYKTEICLEYHKPSINSAKNSKLQLLPEDLRRLLNYSDEEWFHISELCSLNYMYSNQAVVCLNFCQLATQDRELESYCYIQYSRWMRVYEAVMDEFQKINLKFNHNLKLNLYEDMILVNYLKVSLLIMEYWRYKSATMSQVILNETFELSIKLLYSFLNAQSEQVNDMQTELKGTR
;
A
#
# COMPACT_ATOMS: atom_id res chain seq x y z
N MET A 1 -9.07 14.25 23.99
CA MET A 1 -7.64 13.84 24.01
C MET A 1 -7.25 12.73 25.02
N LYS A 2 -7.96 12.48 26.13
CA LYS A 2 -7.71 11.32 27.06
C LYS A 2 -7.77 9.91 26.39
N ASN A 3 -8.13 9.85 25.11
CA ASN A 3 -8.43 8.63 24.37
C ASN A 3 -7.24 8.11 23.54
N LEU A 4 -6.25 8.93 23.12
CA LEU A 4 -5.02 8.43 22.45
C LEU A 4 -4.22 7.46 23.32
N ILE A 5 -4.30 7.64 24.64
CA ILE A 5 -3.75 6.72 25.67
C ILE A 5 -4.35 5.30 25.56
N LYS A 6 -5.52 5.11 24.93
CA LYS A 6 -6.14 3.79 24.71
C LYS A 6 -5.55 3.02 23.51
N LEU A 7 -4.82 3.69 22.62
CA LEU A 7 -4.07 3.05 21.53
C LEU A 7 -2.70 2.54 22.01
N VAL A 8 -2.20 3.12 23.10
CA VAL A 8 -0.98 2.70 23.74
C VAL A 8 -1.28 1.43 24.53
N ASP A 9 -0.67 0.34 24.09
CA ASP A 9 -0.73 -0.98 24.73
C ASP A 9 -0.15 -0.93 26.16
N TYR A 10 0.31 0.23 26.64
CA TYR A 10 0.99 0.46 27.90
C TYR A 10 0.44 1.70 28.64
N THR A 11 0.18 1.55 29.93
CA THR A 11 -0.21 2.65 30.84
C THR A 11 0.68 2.59 32.09
N ASN A 12 0.89 3.70 32.78
CA ASN A 12 1.54 3.66 34.10
C ASN A 12 0.65 2.91 35.09
N CYS A 13 1.22 1.95 35.81
CA CYS A 13 0.55 1.24 36.89
C CYS A 13 0.12 2.25 37.95
N ARG A 14 -1.15 2.25 38.34
CA ARG A 14 -1.69 3.24 39.29
C ARG A 14 -0.98 3.23 40.65
N ASP A 15 -0.51 2.07 41.10
CA ASP A 15 0.07 1.90 42.44
C ASP A 15 1.60 2.07 42.50
N CYS A 16 2.31 1.83 41.41
CA CYS A 16 3.79 1.84 41.42
C CYS A 16 4.43 2.59 40.25
N SER A 17 3.61 3.26 39.44
CA SER A 17 4.00 4.04 38.26
C SER A 17 4.79 3.29 37.18
N LYS A 18 4.99 1.97 37.31
CA LYS A 18 5.65 1.14 36.29
C LYS A 18 4.81 1.03 35.03
N LEU A 19 5.43 1.19 33.86
CA LEU A 19 4.80 1.02 32.56
C LEU A 19 4.30 -0.43 32.39
N VAL A 20 3.00 -0.62 32.18
CA VAL A 20 2.33 -1.95 32.17
C VAL A 20 1.35 -2.10 31.04
N LYS A 21 1.22 -3.33 30.53
CA LYS A 21 0.49 -3.64 29.30
C LYS A 21 -1.04 -3.69 29.52
N ILE A 22 -1.81 -2.72 29.01
CA ILE A 22 -3.30 -2.55 29.07
C ILE A 22 -3.97 -3.00 30.39
N SER A 23 -3.26 -2.92 31.52
CA SER A 23 -3.83 -3.18 32.82
C SER A 23 -3.53 -1.99 33.71
N ALA A 24 -4.53 -1.48 34.43
CA ALA A 24 -4.34 -0.38 35.37
C ALA A 24 -3.28 -0.68 36.45
N LEU A 25 -2.91 -1.96 36.61
CA LEU A 25 -2.00 -2.48 37.62
C LEU A 25 -0.97 -3.42 36.99
N CYS A 26 0.28 -3.41 37.47
CA CYS A 26 1.31 -4.36 37.02
C CYS A 26 1.03 -5.79 37.47
N LYS A 27 1.72 -6.80 36.91
CA LYS A 27 1.56 -8.20 37.35
C LYS A 27 1.72 -8.41 38.86
N LYS A 28 2.53 -7.59 39.55
CA LYS A 28 2.67 -7.62 41.02
C LYS A 28 1.51 -6.94 41.75
N CYS A 29 0.87 -5.95 41.13
CA CYS A 29 -0.25 -5.18 41.69
C CYS A 29 -1.62 -5.75 41.29
N GLN A 30 -1.71 -6.62 40.28
CA GLN A 30 -2.93 -7.30 39.89
C GLN A 30 -3.32 -8.34 40.96
N LYS A 31 -4.34 -8.04 41.76
CA LYS A 31 -5.10 -9.07 42.48
C LYS A 31 -5.79 -9.95 41.42
N SER A 32 -5.53 -11.25 41.43
CA SER A 32 -6.06 -12.17 40.40
C SER A 32 -7.60 -12.19 40.44
N ASN A 33 -8.25 -11.53 39.49
CA ASN A 33 -9.70 -11.68 39.30
C ASN A 33 -9.96 -13.07 38.74
N LYS A 34 -10.40 -13.99 39.61
CA LYS A 34 -10.81 -15.34 39.24
C LYS A 34 -12.29 -15.29 38.86
N PHE A 35 -12.61 -15.52 37.58
CA PHE A 35 -13.98 -15.66 37.11
C PHE A 35 -14.45 -17.11 37.33
N TYR A 36 -15.65 -17.27 37.88
CA TYR A 36 -16.28 -18.57 38.14
C TYR A 36 -17.64 -18.59 37.44
N SER A 37 -18.03 -19.77 36.94
CA SER A 37 -19.40 -19.96 36.46
C SER A 37 -20.32 -20.23 37.65
N TYR A 38 -21.54 -19.67 37.58
CA TYR A 38 -22.59 -19.93 38.56
C TYR A 38 -23.80 -20.47 37.80
N LYS A 39 -24.35 -21.59 38.29
CA LYS A 39 -25.65 -22.11 37.84
C LYS A 39 -26.63 -21.97 39.00
N PHE A 40 -27.83 -21.52 38.67
CA PHE A 40 -28.93 -21.46 39.62
C PHE A 40 -29.74 -22.75 39.49
N ASP A 41 -29.69 -23.59 40.52
CA ASP A 41 -30.64 -24.70 40.71
C ASP A 41 -31.64 -24.34 41.82
N LYS A 42 -32.75 -25.09 41.88
CA LYS A 42 -33.86 -24.87 42.83
C LYS A 42 -33.46 -24.86 44.32
N GLU A 43 -32.25 -25.32 44.66
CA GLU A 43 -31.69 -25.36 46.01
C GLU A 43 -30.63 -24.27 46.30
N GLY A 44 -30.39 -23.33 45.37
CA GLY A 44 -29.48 -22.21 45.55
C GLY A 44 -28.19 -22.25 44.72
N LEU A 45 -27.33 -21.24 44.93
CA LEU A 45 -26.10 -20.97 44.17
C LEU A 45 -25.00 -22.00 44.47
N LYS A 46 -24.79 -22.97 43.56
CA LYS A 46 -23.61 -23.86 43.59
C LYS A 46 -22.56 -23.35 42.60
N LYS A 47 -21.36 -23.07 43.13
CA LYS A 47 -20.19 -22.62 42.37
C LYS A 47 -19.64 -23.80 41.57
N LYS A 48 -19.55 -23.71 40.25
CA LYS A 48 -18.88 -24.72 39.42
C LYS A 48 -17.74 -24.12 38.62
N ASP A 49 -16.68 -24.92 38.56
CA ASP A 49 -15.45 -24.90 37.75
C ASP A 49 -14.97 -23.60 37.10
N LYS A 50 -13.64 -23.50 37.02
CA LYS A 50 -12.93 -22.37 36.43
C LYS A 50 -13.29 -22.27 34.94
N ILE A 51 -13.89 -21.16 34.50
CA ILE A 51 -14.14 -20.92 33.08
C ILE A 51 -12.79 -20.70 32.39
N ILE A 52 -12.36 -21.70 31.62
CA ILE A 52 -11.28 -21.52 30.63
C ILE A 52 -11.96 -20.99 29.38
N LEU A 53 -11.80 -19.69 29.10
CA LEU A 53 -12.27 -19.14 27.83
C LEU A 53 -11.59 -19.90 26.69
N PRO A 54 -12.34 -20.44 25.71
CA PRO A 54 -11.73 -21.09 24.56
C PRO A 54 -10.79 -20.09 23.89
N LYS A 55 -9.54 -20.51 23.64
CA LYS A 55 -8.62 -19.73 22.81
C LYS A 55 -9.32 -19.48 21.48
N ASN A 56 -9.55 -18.22 21.12
CA ASN A 56 -10.02 -17.85 19.78
C ASN A 56 -9.07 -18.44 18.74
N ASN A 57 -9.43 -19.60 18.21
CA ASN A 57 -8.78 -20.20 17.06
C ASN A 57 -9.30 -19.42 15.85
N TYR A 58 -8.64 -18.30 15.54
CA TYR A 58 -8.82 -17.66 14.24
C TYR A 58 -8.50 -18.71 13.16
N PRO A 59 -9.35 -18.87 12.13
CA PRO A 59 -9.03 -19.76 11.04
C PRO A 59 -7.68 -19.35 10.47
N LYS A 60 -6.75 -20.33 10.36
CA LYS A 60 -5.53 -20.11 9.59
C LYS A 60 -5.95 -19.77 8.16
N LEU A 61 -5.29 -18.76 7.59
CA LEU A 61 -5.42 -18.41 6.18
C LEU A 61 -4.92 -19.59 5.33
N ASN A 62 -5.79 -20.57 5.10
CA ASN A 62 -5.68 -21.43 3.92
C ASN A 62 -6.32 -20.62 2.79
N ILE A 63 -5.61 -19.58 2.32
CA ILE A 63 -5.98 -18.96 1.06
C ILE A 63 -5.63 -19.98 -0.01
N VAL A 64 -6.63 -20.72 -0.46
CA VAL A 64 -6.56 -21.39 -1.74
C VAL A 64 -6.70 -20.27 -2.77
N TYR A 65 -5.56 -19.75 -3.24
CA TYR A 65 -5.55 -19.04 -4.51
C TYR A 65 -5.97 -20.09 -5.54
N TYR A 66 -7.20 -19.97 -6.04
CA TYR A 66 -7.55 -20.69 -7.25
C TYR A 66 -6.78 -20.01 -8.36
N VAL A 67 -5.59 -20.52 -8.64
CA VAL A 67 -4.90 -20.27 -9.90
C VAL A 67 -5.85 -20.82 -10.95
N THR A 68 -6.52 -19.92 -11.69
CA THR A 68 -7.33 -20.41 -12.79
C THR A 68 -6.39 -21.10 -13.79
N PRO A 69 -6.84 -22.14 -14.53
CA PRO A 69 -5.98 -22.83 -15.49
C PRO A 69 -5.36 -21.92 -16.58
N LYS A 70 -5.87 -20.68 -16.70
CA LYS A 70 -5.41 -19.63 -17.62
C LYS A 70 -4.45 -18.62 -16.97
N GLU A 71 -4.21 -18.65 -15.65
CA GLU A 71 -3.21 -17.79 -15.00
C GLU A 71 -1.82 -18.29 -15.34
N VAL A 72 -1.08 -17.53 -16.15
CA VAL A 72 0.34 -17.81 -16.41
C VAL A 72 1.11 -17.45 -15.17
N ASN A 73 1.52 -18.45 -14.39
CA ASN A 73 2.54 -18.24 -13.38
C ASN A 73 3.89 -18.08 -14.09
N THR A 74 4.24 -16.82 -14.37
CA THR A 74 5.49 -16.43 -15.07
C THR A 74 6.74 -17.01 -14.41
N THR A 75 6.74 -17.23 -13.09
CA THR A 75 7.85 -17.89 -12.40
C THR A 75 7.95 -19.38 -12.72
N ILE A 76 6.83 -20.08 -12.94
CA ILE A 76 6.82 -21.49 -13.35
C ILE A 76 7.29 -21.62 -14.80
N GLY A 77 6.88 -20.69 -15.68
CA GLY A 77 7.37 -20.65 -17.07
C GLY A 77 8.89 -20.44 -17.17
N LEU A 78 9.49 -19.73 -16.21
CA LEU A 78 10.94 -19.53 -16.13
C LEU A 78 11.71 -20.69 -15.49
N GLN A 79 11.06 -21.58 -14.73
CA GLN A 79 11.74 -22.70 -14.05
C GLN A 79 12.43 -23.71 -14.98
N PRO A 80 11.85 -24.12 -16.12
CA PRO A 80 12.50 -25.08 -17.01
C PRO A 80 13.61 -24.46 -17.90
N ILE A 81 13.79 -23.13 -17.87
CA ILE A 81 14.69 -22.44 -18.81
C ILE A 81 16.01 -22.10 -18.12
N HIS A 82 17.12 -22.57 -18.69
CA HIS A 82 18.46 -22.21 -18.28
C HIS A 82 19.02 -21.14 -19.20
N PHE A 83 19.51 -20.05 -18.62
CA PHE A 83 20.17 -18.96 -19.33
C PHE A 83 21.68 -19.07 -19.14
N SER A 84 22.46 -19.07 -20.22
CA SER A 84 23.92 -19.16 -20.12
C SER A 84 24.58 -17.81 -19.84
N SER A 85 23.89 -16.72 -20.16
CA SER A 85 24.35 -15.35 -20.03
C SER A 85 23.20 -14.40 -19.67
N ILE A 86 23.55 -13.16 -19.30
CA ILE A 86 22.57 -12.07 -19.13
C ILE A 86 21.94 -11.72 -20.48
N ASP A 87 22.70 -11.83 -21.57
CA ASP A 87 22.22 -11.58 -22.92
C ASP A 87 21.15 -12.58 -23.31
N ASP A 88 21.32 -13.87 -22.98
CA ASP A 88 20.32 -14.92 -23.22
C ASP A 88 19.04 -14.66 -22.44
N LEU A 89 19.16 -14.28 -21.17
CA LEU A 89 18.03 -13.91 -20.33
C LEU A 89 17.31 -12.69 -20.93
N THR A 90 18.06 -11.68 -21.33
CA THR A 90 17.51 -10.44 -21.89
C THR A 90 16.80 -10.74 -23.22
N ALA A 91 17.43 -11.50 -24.10
CA ALA A 91 16.85 -11.93 -25.37
C ALA A 91 15.54 -12.71 -25.15
N TYR A 92 15.50 -13.61 -24.18
CA TYR A 92 14.27 -14.32 -23.82
C TYR A 92 13.17 -13.35 -23.34
N LEU A 93 13.48 -12.45 -22.40
CA LEU A 93 12.51 -11.50 -21.87
C LEU A 93 11.95 -10.56 -22.95
N VAL A 94 12.81 -10.16 -23.90
CA VAL A 94 12.45 -9.27 -25.00
C VAL A 94 11.65 -10.02 -26.07
N HIS A 95 12.05 -11.23 -26.47
CA HIS A 95 11.52 -11.86 -27.67
C HIS A 95 10.51 -12.99 -27.44
N SER A 96 10.40 -13.56 -26.23
CA SER A 96 9.58 -14.77 -26.04
C SER A 96 8.07 -14.52 -25.99
N ASN A 97 7.59 -13.30 -25.73
CA ASN A 97 6.19 -12.99 -25.34
C ASN A 97 5.65 -13.80 -24.13
N GLU A 98 6.42 -14.77 -23.63
CA GLU A 98 6.14 -15.61 -22.46
C GLU A 98 6.36 -14.85 -21.12
N PHE A 99 6.99 -13.67 -21.17
CA PHE A 99 7.31 -12.90 -19.96
C PHE A 99 6.93 -11.40 -20.03
N PRO A 100 6.09 -10.89 -19.11
CA PRO A 100 5.88 -9.45 -18.88
C PRO A 100 7.16 -8.74 -18.42
N ILE A 101 7.64 -7.76 -19.16
CA ILE A 101 8.72 -6.88 -18.71
C ILE A 101 8.30 -6.04 -17.48
N SER A 102 7.02 -5.67 -17.36
CA SER A 102 6.45 -4.92 -16.22
C SER A 102 6.54 -5.68 -14.89
N GLU A 103 6.60 -7.00 -14.95
CA GLU A 103 6.83 -7.85 -13.78
C GLU A 103 8.27 -7.73 -13.28
N LEU A 104 9.24 -7.47 -14.17
CA LEU A 104 10.65 -7.22 -13.79
C LEU A 104 10.77 -5.98 -12.89
N THR A 105 10.08 -4.91 -13.26
CA THR A 105 10.15 -3.60 -12.58
C THR A 105 9.29 -3.52 -11.33
N SER A 106 8.29 -4.40 -11.17
CA SER A 106 7.35 -4.36 -10.04
C SER A 106 7.52 -5.48 -9.02
N ARG A 107 7.50 -6.74 -9.46
CA ARG A 107 7.30 -7.94 -8.62
C ARG A 107 8.59 -8.75 -8.46
N PHE A 108 9.38 -8.83 -9.52
CA PHE A 108 10.56 -9.69 -9.59
C PHE A 108 11.79 -9.06 -8.95
N TYR A 109 11.90 -7.73 -8.86
CA TYR A 109 13.01 -7.07 -8.16
C TYR A 109 13.31 -7.68 -6.77
N TYR A 110 12.27 -8.02 -6.01
CA TYR A 110 12.39 -8.60 -4.66
C TYR A 110 12.59 -10.12 -4.61
N ASN A 111 12.57 -10.82 -5.75
CA ASN A 111 12.58 -12.28 -5.83
C ASN A 111 13.58 -12.87 -6.85
N TYR A 112 14.32 -12.06 -7.61
CA TYR A 112 15.33 -12.57 -8.55
C TYR A 112 16.39 -13.44 -7.87
N ASP A 113 16.83 -13.03 -6.69
CA ASP A 113 17.80 -13.74 -5.86
C ASP A 113 17.31 -15.10 -5.36
N LYS A 114 15.97 -15.30 -5.35
CA LYS A 114 15.32 -16.54 -4.92
C LYS A 114 15.07 -17.52 -6.06
N LEU A 115 15.27 -17.12 -7.32
CA LEU A 115 15.13 -18.02 -8.47
C LEU A 115 16.45 -18.77 -8.68
N PRO A 116 16.52 -20.09 -8.41
CA PRO A 116 17.78 -20.85 -8.47
C PRO A 116 18.50 -20.73 -9.81
N GLN A 117 17.74 -20.66 -10.92
CA GLN A 117 18.27 -20.57 -12.28
C GLN A 117 18.90 -19.20 -12.59
N LEU A 118 18.42 -18.12 -11.95
CA LEU A 118 18.97 -16.77 -12.15
C LEU A 118 20.04 -16.41 -11.11
N LYS A 119 20.12 -17.16 -10.02
CA LYS A 119 21.04 -16.89 -8.91
C LYS A 119 22.49 -16.69 -9.38
N HIS A 120 22.97 -17.58 -10.26
CA HIS A 120 24.34 -17.50 -10.77
C HIS A 120 24.61 -16.23 -11.62
N LEU A 121 23.61 -15.72 -12.34
CA LEU A 121 23.70 -14.45 -13.08
C LEU A 121 23.67 -13.27 -12.11
N MET A 122 22.77 -13.31 -11.12
CA MET A 122 22.62 -12.25 -10.13
C MET A 122 23.85 -12.12 -9.22
N ASP A 123 24.50 -13.24 -8.86
CA ASP A 123 25.74 -13.23 -8.07
C ASP A 123 26.87 -12.52 -8.85
N LYS A 124 26.98 -12.73 -10.16
CA LYS A 124 27.94 -12.03 -11.03
C LYS A 124 27.68 -10.52 -11.11
N ILE A 125 26.42 -10.12 -11.25
CA ILE A 125 26.02 -8.68 -11.29
C ILE A 125 26.24 -8.03 -9.92
N SER A 126 25.89 -8.72 -8.83
CA SER A 126 26.02 -8.19 -7.47
C SER A 126 27.48 -7.90 -7.12
N ILE A 127 28.43 -8.68 -7.63
CA ILE A 127 29.87 -8.44 -7.48
C ILE A 127 30.32 -7.17 -8.24
N GLN A 128 29.68 -6.85 -9.38
CA GLN A 128 30.02 -5.67 -10.20
C GLN A 128 29.39 -4.35 -9.69
N TYR A 129 28.23 -4.41 -9.04
CA TYR A 129 27.46 -3.22 -8.63
C TYR A 129 27.30 -3.05 -7.12
N SER A 130 28.16 -3.68 -6.30
CA SER A 130 28.12 -3.53 -4.84
C SER A 130 28.59 -2.15 -4.37
N SER A 131 27.68 -1.18 -4.45
CA SER A 131 27.61 0.00 -3.59
C SER A 131 26.43 -0.12 -2.61
N LYS A 132 26.13 -1.34 -2.13
CA LYS A 132 25.23 -1.48 -0.97
C LYS A 132 25.94 -0.88 0.24
N PRO A 133 25.41 0.18 0.88
CA PRO A 133 25.88 0.52 2.21
C PRO A 133 25.63 -0.71 3.10
N PRO A 134 26.63 -1.14 3.89
CA PRO A 134 26.46 -2.29 4.75
C PRO A 134 25.25 -2.03 5.65
N ILE A 135 24.31 -2.96 5.65
CA ILE A 135 23.33 -3.07 6.72
C ILE A 135 24.16 -3.45 7.94
N ASN A 136 24.64 -2.45 8.66
CA ASN A 136 25.36 -2.60 9.89
C ASN A 136 24.40 -3.21 10.92
N SER A 137 24.35 -4.55 10.97
CA SER A 137 23.79 -5.28 12.09
C SER A 137 24.77 -5.17 13.25
N VAL A 138 24.84 -4.00 13.88
CA VAL A 138 25.57 -3.84 15.14
C VAL A 138 24.73 -4.48 16.23
N ASN A 139 24.96 -5.77 16.44
CA ASN A 139 24.51 -6.50 17.62
C ASN A 139 25.41 -6.12 18.81
N ASN A 140 25.26 -4.90 19.33
CA ASN A 140 25.79 -4.56 20.65
C ASN A 140 24.71 -4.85 21.69
N LYS A 141 24.76 -6.06 22.26
CA LYS A 141 24.05 -6.38 23.49
C LYS A 141 24.83 -5.78 24.65
N THR A 142 24.37 -4.65 25.18
CA THR A 142 24.69 -4.21 26.54
C THR A 142 23.46 -4.28 27.42
N LEU A 143 23.76 -4.51 28.71
CA LEU A 143 22.85 -4.91 29.77
C LEU A 143 21.80 -3.84 30.09
N VAL A 144 20.66 -4.38 30.54
CA VAL A 144 19.42 -3.74 30.99
C VAL A 144 19.67 -2.56 31.91
N ASP A 145 19.20 -1.38 31.51
CA ASP A 145 18.54 -0.42 32.39
C ASP A 145 17.64 0.52 31.55
N ILE A 146 16.40 0.70 32.00
CA ILE A 146 15.30 1.55 31.46
C ILE A 146 15.25 1.66 29.92
N LYS A 147 14.38 0.85 29.27
CA LYS A 147 14.20 0.76 27.81
C LYS A 147 14.05 2.14 27.12
N PRO A 148 15.11 2.68 26.49
CA PRO A 148 15.06 3.98 25.81
C PRO A 148 14.08 3.94 24.62
N GLY A 149 13.34 5.03 24.39
CA GLY A 149 12.52 5.22 23.18
C GLY A 149 11.03 4.89 23.30
N LEU A 150 10.59 4.06 24.26
CA LEU A 150 9.15 3.83 24.48
C LEU A 150 8.45 5.04 25.12
N GLU A 151 9.20 5.96 25.71
CA GLU A 151 8.71 7.23 26.24
C GLU A 151 8.12 8.13 25.15
N GLU A 152 8.48 7.93 23.87
CA GLU A 152 7.86 8.66 22.77
C GLU A 152 6.39 8.30 22.58
N LEU A 153 5.98 7.07 22.93
CA LEU A 153 4.60 6.59 22.74
C LEU A 153 3.58 7.35 23.59
N VAL A 154 4.01 7.99 24.68
CA VAL A 154 3.14 8.83 25.52
C VAL A 154 3.08 10.29 25.05
N LYS A 155 3.96 10.70 24.14
CA LYS A 155 4.00 12.05 23.57
C LYS A 155 2.99 12.16 22.44
N LEU A 156 2.19 13.23 22.43
CA LEU A 156 1.21 13.47 21.37
C LEU A 156 1.93 13.76 20.05
N GLU A 157 3.05 14.48 20.15
CA GLU A 157 3.92 14.92 19.06
C GLU A 157 4.43 13.73 18.25
N PHE A 158 4.70 12.60 18.92
CA PHE A 158 5.08 11.36 18.23
C PHE A 158 3.99 10.91 17.26
N TRP A 159 2.75 10.79 17.73
CA TRP A 159 1.64 10.31 16.91
C TRP A 159 1.22 11.31 15.83
N THR A 160 1.30 12.61 16.10
CA THR A 160 1.02 13.65 15.11
C THR A 160 2.09 13.68 14.03
N GLU A 161 3.37 13.51 14.38
CA GLU A 161 4.47 13.34 13.42
C GLU A 161 4.22 12.14 12.50
N LEU A 162 3.86 10.96 13.05
CA LEU A 162 3.55 9.79 12.22
C LEU A 162 2.38 10.04 11.27
N PHE A 163 1.33 10.71 11.73
CA PHE A 163 0.20 11.06 10.87
C PHE A 163 0.64 12.02 9.76
N ARG A 164 1.39 13.06 10.09
CA ARG A 164 1.92 14.04 9.14
C ARG A 164 2.80 13.34 8.08
N SER A 165 3.69 12.45 8.51
CA SER A 165 4.52 11.64 7.60
C SER A 165 3.67 10.78 6.67
N TYR A 166 2.60 10.14 7.16
CA TYR A 166 1.71 9.38 6.28
C TYR A 166 1.07 10.27 5.20
N ILE A 167 0.60 11.47 5.56
CA ILE A 167 -0.02 12.39 4.61
C ILE A 167 0.97 12.81 3.53
N LEU A 168 2.12 13.33 3.94
CA LEU A 168 3.12 13.89 3.04
C LEU A 168 3.82 12.82 2.19
N GLU A 169 4.18 11.69 2.78
CA GLU A 169 5.02 10.68 2.13
C GLU A 169 4.22 9.57 1.42
N SER A 170 2.90 9.52 1.60
CA SER A 170 2.08 8.49 0.97
C SER A 170 0.70 8.94 0.52
N HIS A 171 -0.05 9.68 1.33
CA HIS A 171 -1.46 9.93 1.03
C HIS A 171 -1.63 10.80 -0.21
N ILE A 172 -0.78 11.82 -0.38
CA ILE A 172 -0.76 12.69 -1.57
C ILE A 172 -0.69 11.85 -2.86
N TYR A 173 0.19 10.84 -2.88
CA TYR A 173 0.41 9.97 -4.04
C TYR A 173 -0.67 8.90 -4.22
N HIS A 174 -1.26 8.47 -3.11
CA HIS A 174 -2.23 7.39 -3.06
C HIS A 174 -3.33 7.75 -2.06
N PRO A 175 -4.31 8.58 -2.47
CA PRO A 175 -5.39 9.06 -1.61
C PRO A 175 -6.40 7.94 -1.34
N ILE A 176 -6.07 7.05 -0.40
CA ILE A 176 -6.80 5.79 -0.13
C ILE A 176 -8.19 6.02 0.45
N LEU A 177 -8.37 7.11 1.21
CA LEU A 177 -9.58 7.39 1.95
C LEU A 177 -9.88 8.89 1.93
N PRO A 178 -11.14 9.30 2.10
CA PRO A 178 -11.48 10.70 2.24
C PRO A 178 -10.99 11.22 3.61
N LEU A 179 -10.17 12.27 3.61
CA LEU A 179 -9.61 12.85 4.83
C LEU A 179 -10.67 13.57 5.66
N ASN A 180 -11.71 14.12 5.03
CA ASN A 180 -12.76 14.87 5.73
C ASN A 180 -13.61 14.01 6.69
N CYS A 181 -13.57 12.69 6.54
CA CYS A 181 -14.27 11.73 7.40
C CYS A 181 -13.38 11.15 8.52
N LEU A 182 -12.13 11.60 8.66
CA LEU A 182 -11.24 11.10 9.71
C LEU A 182 -11.53 11.77 11.05
N ASP A 183 -11.90 10.97 12.04
CA ASP A 183 -12.03 11.40 13.44
C ASP A 183 -10.91 10.79 14.30
N LEU A 184 -10.08 11.64 14.91
CA LEU A 184 -9.02 11.21 15.85
C LEU A 184 -9.55 10.93 17.27
N LEU A 185 -10.75 11.38 17.61
CA LEU A 185 -11.32 11.25 18.95
C LEU A 185 -11.86 9.84 19.21
N ASP A 186 -12.23 9.11 18.15
CA ASP A 186 -12.49 7.68 18.21
C ASP A 186 -11.18 6.88 18.21
N SER A 187 -10.56 6.84 19.39
CA SER A 187 -9.35 6.07 19.71
C SER A 187 -9.39 4.57 19.39
N SER A 188 -10.49 4.04 18.89
CA SER A 188 -10.59 2.64 18.47
C SER A 188 -10.52 2.46 16.95
N HIS A 189 -10.25 3.51 16.17
CA HIS A 189 -10.34 3.42 14.72
C HIS A 189 -9.17 2.62 14.10
N PRO A 190 -9.41 1.47 13.45
CA PRO A 190 -8.35 0.65 12.89
C PRO A 190 -7.57 1.35 11.77
N VAL A 191 -8.20 2.30 11.07
CA VAL A 191 -7.53 3.11 10.04
C VAL A 191 -6.42 3.97 10.66
N LEU A 192 -6.68 4.57 11.83
CA LEU A 192 -5.71 5.44 12.48
C LEU A 192 -4.45 4.66 12.90
N ILE A 193 -4.61 3.45 13.42
CA ILE A 193 -3.48 2.56 13.70
C ILE A 193 -2.70 2.24 12.43
N ALA A 194 -3.40 1.98 11.32
CA ALA A 194 -2.74 1.70 10.04
C ALA A 194 -1.98 2.93 9.51
N ILE A 195 -2.56 4.13 9.61
CA ILE A 195 -1.90 5.42 9.31
C ILE A 195 -0.62 5.56 10.12
N TYR A 196 -0.67 5.33 11.44
CA TYR A 196 0.52 5.42 12.29
C TYR A 196 1.59 4.38 11.92
N CYS A 197 1.20 3.14 11.65
CA CYS A 197 2.15 2.11 11.23
C CYS A 197 2.82 2.48 9.90
N TYR A 198 2.08 3.08 8.96
CA TYR A 198 2.63 3.51 7.69
C TYR A 198 3.53 4.74 7.85
N GLY A 199 3.08 5.77 8.57
CA GLY A 199 3.87 6.95 8.89
C GLY A 199 5.20 6.60 9.56
N PHE A 200 5.18 5.62 10.46
CA PHE A 200 6.39 5.12 11.15
C PHE A 200 7.43 4.51 10.20
N MET A 201 7.05 4.10 8.98
CA MET A 201 8.02 3.66 7.97
C MET A 201 9.00 4.78 7.59
N TYR A 202 8.55 6.03 7.63
CA TYR A 202 9.32 7.21 7.22
C TYR A 202 10.05 7.93 8.36
N LYS A 203 9.86 7.48 9.62
CA LYS A 203 10.59 8.05 10.75
C LYS A 203 12.08 7.74 10.63
N SER A 204 12.97 8.73 10.70
CA SER A 204 14.42 8.52 10.57
C SER A 204 15.03 7.82 11.80
N LYS A 205 14.62 8.23 13.00
CA LYS A 205 15.12 7.69 14.27
C LYS A 205 14.16 6.63 14.83
N LYS A 206 14.58 5.36 14.83
CA LYS A 206 13.80 4.25 15.37
C LYS A 206 14.64 3.42 16.35
N SER A 207 14.24 3.36 17.62
CA SER A 207 14.82 2.38 18.55
C SER A 207 14.28 0.97 18.25
N GLN A 208 15.01 -0.06 18.65
CA GLN A 208 14.57 -1.44 18.44
C GLN A 208 13.26 -1.73 19.17
N GLU A 209 13.09 -1.19 20.38
CA GLU A 209 11.87 -1.33 21.17
C GLU A 209 10.66 -0.70 20.49
N LEU A 210 10.87 0.45 19.84
CA LEU A 210 9.82 1.14 19.11
C LEU A 210 9.45 0.39 17.83
N ASN A 211 10.44 -0.15 17.11
CA ASN A 211 10.20 -1.07 15.98
C ASN A 211 9.38 -2.29 16.41
N ASP A 212 9.81 -2.99 17.47
CA ASP A 212 9.10 -4.15 18.01
C ASP A 212 7.67 -3.80 18.44
N TYR A 213 7.47 -2.62 19.02
CA TYR A 213 6.16 -2.13 19.41
C TYR A 213 5.26 -1.91 18.18
N MET A 214 5.74 -1.16 17.19
CA MET A 214 4.98 -0.83 15.98
C MET A 214 4.67 -2.08 15.15
N ASP A 215 5.61 -3.01 15.02
CA ASP A 215 5.39 -4.30 14.37
C ASP A 215 4.31 -5.13 15.07
N ASN A 216 4.30 -5.13 16.40
CA ASN A 216 3.27 -5.82 17.18
C ASN A 216 1.91 -5.14 17.06
N LEU A 217 1.89 -3.81 17.04
CA LEU A 217 0.67 -3.00 16.86
C LEU A 217 0.07 -3.26 15.46
N GLU A 218 0.89 -3.26 14.42
CA GLU A 218 0.51 -3.59 13.05
C GLU A 218 -0.09 -4.99 12.96
N LYS A 219 0.62 -6.02 13.47
CA LYS A 219 0.16 -7.42 13.46
C LYS A 219 -1.18 -7.59 14.19
N LYS A 220 -1.37 -6.90 15.32
CA LYS A 220 -2.63 -6.92 16.07
C LYS A 220 -3.76 -6.29 15.27
N ASN A 221 -3.51 -5.12 14.67
CA ASN A 221 -4.50 -4.41 13.89
C ASN A 221 -4.91 -5.22 12.65
N LEU A 222 -3.94 -5.79 11.93
CA LEU A 222 -4.19 -6.64 10.75
C LEU A 222 -5.11 -7.82 11.09
N LYS A 223 -4.80 -8.56 12.17
CA LYS A 223 -5.65 -9.67 12.66
C LYS A 223 -7.06 -9.21 13.02
N ARG A 224 -7.20 -7.98 13.52
CA ARG A 224 -8.49 -7.40 13.94
C ARG A 224 -9.39 -7.10 12.73
N VAL A 225 -8.82 -6.61 11.62
CA VAL A 225 -9.58 -6.03 10.51
C VAL A 225 -9.79 -6.99 9.33
N GLN A 226 -8.86 -7.91 9.07
CA GLN A 226 -8.79 -8.67 7.81
C GLN A 226 -10.03 -9.53 7.48
N PHE A 227 -10.85 -9.90 8.47
CA PHE A 227 -12.04 -10.75 8.28
C PHE A 227 -13.34 -10.11 8.76
N LYS A 228 -13.37 -8.78 8.90
CA LYS A 228 -14.55 -8.07 9.40
C LYS A 228 -14.97 -7.02 8.38
N PRO A 229 -15.81 -7.37 7.39
CA PRO A 229 -16.26 -6.44 6.36
C PRO A 229 -16.91 -5.21 6.98
N CYS A 230 -16.23 -4.07 6.88
CA CYS A 230 -16.77 -2.73 7.03
C CYS A 230 -15.84 -1.74 6.32
N ILE A 231 -16.33 -0.56 5.95
CA ILE A 231 -15.56 0.44 5.18
C ILE A 231 -14.27 0.85 5.89
N SER A 232 -14.33 1.10 7.20
CA SER A 232 -13.15 1.46 8.00
C SER A 232 -12.11 0.33 8.05
N ASN A 233 -12.52 -0.93 8.15
CA ASN A 233 -11.60 -2.06 8.09
C ASN A 233 -10.99 -2.23 6.70
N ILE A 234 -11.74 -1.94 5.62
CA ILE A 234 -11.20 -1.96 4.26
C ILE A 234 -10.11 -0.89 4.10
N TYR A 235 -10.35 0.37 4.52
CA TYR A 235 -9.32 1.41 4.45
C TYR A 235 -8.06 1.03 5.25
N ALA A 236 -8.23 0.50 6.47
CA ALA A 236 -7.11 0.06 7.30
C ALA A 236 -6.33 -1.09 6.64
N LEU A 237 -7.04 -2.08 6.09
CA LEU A 237 -6.46 -3.23 5.42
C LEU A 237 -5.73 -2.81 4.13
N PHE A 238 -6.24 -1.81 3.42
CA PHE A 238 -5.61 -1.24 2.24
C PHE A 238 -4.29 -0.56 2.57
N ILE A 239 -4.25 0.22 3.65
CA ILE A 239 -2.99 0.79 4.16
C ILE A 239 -1.98 -0.31 4.50
N HIS A 240 -2.40 -1.38 5.19
CA HIS A 240 -1.51 -2.52 5.48
C HIS A 240 -1.02 -3.25 4.22
N TYR A 241 -1.87 -3.38 3.20
CA TYR A 241 -1.46 -3.89 1.89
C TYR A 241 -0.31 -3.06 1.32
N ARG A 242 -0.38 -1.72 1.38
CA ARG A 242 0.70 -0.84 0.92
C ARG A 242 1.98 -0.96 1.74
N ILE A 243 1.86 -1.08 3.07
CA ILE A 243 3.00 -1.34 3.96
C ILE A 243 3.72 -2.63 3.55
N LEU A 244 2.98 -3.73 3.40
CA LEU A 244 3.55 -5.03 3.01
C LEU A 244 4.17 -4.97 1.60
N TYR A 245 3.51 -4.31 0.65
CA TYR A 245 4.01 -4.12 -0.69
C TYR A 245 5.36 -3.37 -0.69
N LYS A 246 5.44 -2.24 0.02
CA LYS A 246 6.69 -1.46 0.14
C LYS A 246 7.82 -2.20 0.86
N ARG A 247 7.50 -3.11 1.78
CA ARG A 247 8.48 -3.98 2.44
C ARG A 247 8.91 -5.17 1.56
N GLY A 248 8.34 -5.33 0.37
CA GLY A 248 8.63 -6.46 -0.53
C GLY A 248 7.94 -7.77 -0.14
N ASP A 249 6.99 -7.76 0.81
CA ASP A 249 6.19 -8.93 1.17
C ASP A 249 5.00 -9.08 0.20
N ILE A 250 5.33 -9.25 -1.08
CA ILE A 250 4.39 -9.17 -2.19
C ILE A 250 3.29 -10.24 -2.09
N LYS A 251 3.63 -11.47 -1.69
CA LYS A 251 2.65 -12.56 -1.53
C LYS A 251 1.58 -12.25 -0.49
N LYS A 252 1.97 -11.65 0.65
CA LYS A 252 0.98 -11.23 1.65
C LYS A 252 0.20 -10.01 1.19
N ALA A 253 0.85 -9.06 0.52
CA ALA A 253 0.18 -7.89 -0.05
C ALA A 253 -0.95 -8.31 -1.02
N GLU A 254 -0.66 -9.24 -1.94
CA GLU A 254 -1.65 -9.83 -2.87
C GLU A 254 -2.81 -10.52 -2.15
N SER A 255 -2.47 -11.32 -1.14
CA SER A 255 -3.47 -11.99 -0.31
C SER A 255 -4.42 -10.99 0.36
N LEU A 256 -3.89 -9.85 0.82
CA LEU A 256 -4.71 -8.76 1.37
C LEU A 256 -5.55 -8.08 0.29
N LEU A 257 -5.00 -7.86 -0.91
CA LEU A 257 -5.73 -7.27 -2.02
C LEU A 257 -6.92 -8.15 -2.45
N ALA A 258 -6.72 -9.47 -2.55
CA ALA A 258 -7.81 -10.41 -2.80
C ALA A 258 -8.87 -10.41 -1.68
N GLN A 259 -8.45 -10.18 -0.44
CA GLN A 259 -9.37 -10.04 0.70
C GLN A 259 -10.14 -8.72 0.66
N LEU A 260 -9.48 -7.62 0.29
CA LEU A 260 -10.07 -6.30 0.10
C LEU A 260 -11.21 -6.36 -0.92
N SER A 261 -10.99 -6.99 -2.07
CA SER A 261 -12.03 -7.15 -3.08
C SER A 261 -13.22 -7.95 -2.57
N ARG A 262 -12.98 -9.09 -1.90
CA ARG A 262 -14.07 -9.88 -1.27
C ARG A 262 -14.87 -9.08 -0.26
N MET A 263 -14.20 -8.29 0.57
CA MET A 263 -14.87 -7.41 1.55
C MET A 263 -15.70 -6.33 0.84
N SER A 264 -15.16 -5.69 -0.20
CA SER A 264 -15.88 -4.69 -1.00
C SER A 264 -17.13 -5.26 -1.67
N TYR A 265 -17.04 -6.46 -2.24
CA TYR A 265 -18.19 -7.15 -2.81
C TYR A 265 -19.24 -7.50 -1.75
N SER A 266 -18.80 -8.04 -0.61
CA SER A 266 -19.70 -8.41 0.50
C SER A 266 -20.47 -7.20 1.06
N LEU A 267 -19.90 -6.00 0.96
CA LEU A 267 -20.54 -4.76 1.40
C LEU A 267 -21.33 -4.04 0.30
N GLY A 268 -21.37 -4.56 -0.92
CA GLY A 268 -22.03 -3.88 -2.05
C GLY A 268 -21.33 -2.56 -2.46
N VAL A 269 -20.03 -2.42 -2.18
CA VAL A 269 -19.23 -1.22 -2.53
C VAL A 269 -19.19 -0.99 -4.04
N HIS A 270 -19.25 -2.06 -4.83
CA HIS A 270 -19.29 -2.05 -6.28
C HIS A 270 -20.63 -1.58 -6.88
N LEU A 271 -21.72 -1.59 -6.09
CA LEU A 271 -23.05 -1.30 -6.61
C LEU A 271 -23.26 0.21 -6.73
N GLU A 272 -23.75 0.68 -7.87
CA GLU A 272 -24.29 2.04 -7.98
C GLU A 272 -25.69 2.08 -7.39
N SER A 273 -25.97 3.05 -6.52
CA SER A 273 -27.27 3.18 -5.89
C SER A 273 -27.56 4.62 -5.53
N ASN A 274 -28.79 5.05 -5.82
CA ASN A 274 -29.30 6.37 -5.42
C ASN A 274 -29.82 6.39 -3.97
N LEU A 275 -29.66 5.28 -3.23
CA LEU A 275 -30.12 5.15 -1.84
C LEU A 275 -29.18 5.82 -0.83
N PHE A 276 -27.97 6.19 -1.26
CA PHE A 276 -26.97 6.81 -0.39
C PHE A 276 -26.82 8.30 -0.70
N GLU A 277 -26.42 9.08 0.31
CA GLU A 277 -26.01 10.46 0.14
C GLU A 277 -24.85 10.58 -0.87
N SER A 278 -24.79 11.70 -1.59
CA SER A 278 -23.80 11.93 -2.66
C SER A 278 -22.37 11.74 -2.19
N ASP A 279 -22.04 12.23 -0.98
CA ASP A 279 -20.68 12.19 -0.43
C ASP A 279 -20.29 10.77 -0.02
N PHE A 280 -21.25 10.01 0.52
CA PHE A 280 -21.05 8.60 0.83
C PHE A 280 -20.87 7.78 -0.45
N GLN A 281 -21.70 8.00 -1.46
CA GLN A 281 -21.59 7.33 -2.75
C GLN A 281 -20.25 7.66 -3.43
N CYS A 282 -19.81 8.91 -3.35
CA CYS A 282 -18.51 9.33 -3.87
C CYS A 282 -17.35 8.62 -3.15
N SER A 283 -17.41 8.54 -1.82
CA SER A 283 -16.41 7.83 -1.00
C SER A 283 -16.38 6.32 -1.29
N LYS A 284 -17.55 5.73 -1.53
CA LYS A 284 -17.69 4.32 -1.91
C LYS A 284 -17.04 4.05 -3.28
N ASN A 285 -17.33 4.91 -4.26
CA ASN A 285 -16.73 4.84 -5.59
C ASN A 285 -15.20 5.02 -5.52
N LEU A 286 -14.72 5.99 -4.74
CA LEU A 286 -13.30 6.21 -4.44
C LEU A 286 -12.63 4.91 -3.98
N LEU A 287 -13.20 4.28 -2.95
CA LEU A 287 -12.65 3.07 -2.41
C LEU A 287 -12.65 1.91 -3.42
N PHE A 288 -13.75 1.73 -4.16
CA PHE A 288 -13.85 0.65 -5.15
C PHE A 288 -12.82 0.80 -6.27
N ASN A 289 -12.70 2.01 -6.82
CA ASN A 289 -11.78 2.29 -7.92
C ASN A 289 -10.32 2.09 -7.51
N ILE A 290 -9.96 2.46 -6.29
CA ILE A 290 -8.60 2.27 -5.77
C ILE A 290 -8.26 0.78 -5.66
N ILE A 291 -9.22 -0.03 -5.19
CA ILE A 291 -9.05 -1.49 -5.12
C ILE A 291 -8.89 -2.08 -6.53
N ILE A 292 -9.78 -1.74 -7.47
CA ILE A 292 -9.67 -2.22 -8.85
C ILE A 292 -8.36 -1.78 -9.48
N SER A 293 -7.99 -0.50 -9.33
CA SER A 293 -6.74 0.04 -9.87
C SER A 293 -5.53 -0.74 -9.36
N ASN A 294 -5.49 -1.06 -8.07
CA ASN A 294 -4.39 -1.84 -7.51
C ASN A 294 -4.43 -3.30 -7.95
N GLN A 295 -5.62 -3.88 -8.15
CA GLN A 295 -5.76 -5.22 -8.70
C GLN A 295 -5.23 -5.29 -10.11
N VAL A 296 -5.69 -4.42 -11.01
CA VAL A 296 -5.20 -4.31 -12.39
C VAL A 296 -3.68 -4.17 -12.42
N ASN A 297 -3.14 -3.32 -11.54
CA ASN A 297 -1.70 -3.07 -11.45
C ASN A 297 -0.86 -4.24 -10.91
N ILE A 298 -1.47 -5.23 -10.24
CA ILE A 298 -0.79 -6.38 -9.60
C ILE A 298 -1.10 -7.70 -10.30
N SER A 299 -2.29 -7.84 -10.88
CA SER A 299 -2.65 -9.04 -11.63
C SER A 299 -1.74 -9.21 -12.84
N SER A 300 -1.07 -8.15 -13.32
CA SER A 300 -0.41 -8.11 -14.64
C SER A 300 -1.41 -8.41 -15.75
N ILE A 301 -1.03 -8.14 -17.00
CA ILE A 301 -1.87 -8.51 -18.14
C ILE A 301 -1.93 -10.04 -18.37
N TYR A 302 -1.15 -10.83 -17.60
CA TYR A 302 -0.99 -12.28 -17.70
C TYR A 302 -1.78 -13.10 -16.65
N LYS A 303 -2.34 -12.48 -15.60
CA LYS A 303 -3.31 -13.17 -14.73
C LYS A 303 -4.71 -12.78 -15.16
N THR A 304 -5.42 -13.80 -15.63
CA THR A 304 -6.81 -13.86 -16.09
C THR A 304 -7.74 -12.68 -15.80
N GLU A 305 -8.61 -12.44 -16.80
CA GLU A 305 -9.98 -11.91 -16.68
C GLU A 305 -10.28 -11.44 -15.26
N ILE A 306 -10.21 -10.12 -15.04
CA ILE A 306 -10.66 -9.52 -13.80
C ILE A 306 -12.09 -10.05 -13.60
N CYS A 307 -12.28 -11.04 -12.73
CA CYS A 307 -13.58 -11.66 -12.42
C CYS A 307 -14.45 -10.71 -11.60
N LEU A 308 -14.33 -9.41 -11.86
CA LEU A 308 -15.07 -8.33 -11.26
C LEU A 308 -15.77 -7.66 -12.43
N GLU A 309 -17.10 -7.61 -12.37
CA GLU A 309 -17.87 -6.79 -13.29
C GLU A 309 -17.31 -5.36 -13.20
N TYR A 310 -16.59 -4.96 -14.24
CA TYR A 310 -16.02 -3.64 -14.31
C TYR A 310 -17.16 -2.65 -14.57
N HIS A 311 -17.63 -2.01 -13.50
CA HIS A 311 -18.44 -0.81 -13.64
C HIS A 311 -17.49 0.35 -13.92
N LYS A 312 -17.68 0.99 -15.08
CA LYS A 312 -16.89 2.16 -15.46
C LYS A 312 -17.00 3.22 -14.35
N PRO A 313 -15.88 3.64 -13.75
CA PRO A 313 -15.88 4.66 -12.71
C PRO A 313 -16.61 5.92 -13.16
N SER A 314 -17.48 6.47 -12.31
CA SER A 314 -17.95 7.85 -12.47
C SER A 314 -16.79 8.81 -12.25
N ILE A 315 -16.18 9.29 -13.34
CA ILE A 315 -15.02 10.20 -13.32
C ILE A 315 -15.36 11.53 -12.61
N ASN A 316 -16.63 11.95 -12.65
CA ASN A 316 -17.08 13.22 -12.06
C ASN A 316 -16.92 13.27 -10.54
N SER A 317 -16.94 12.12 -9.87
CA SER A 317 -16.78 12.06 -8.42
C SER A 317 -15.33 12.34 -7.98
N ALA A 318 -14.36 12.28 -8.90
CA ALA A 318 -12.94 12.45 -8.60
C ALA A 318 -12.47 13.90 -8.45
N LYS A 319 -13.28 14.88 -8.85
CA LYS A 319 -12.93 16.30 -8.76
C LYS A 319 -13.29 16.94 -7.42
N ASN A 320 -13.90 16.21 -6.49
CA ASN A 320 -14.34 16.79 -5.23
C ASN A 320 -13.20 16.87 -4.20
N SER A 321 -12.39 17.94 -4.30
CA SER A 321 -11.31 18.22 -3.35
C SER A 321 -11.76 18.37 -1.91
N LYS A 322 -13.04 18.68 -1.68
CA LYS A 322 -13.59 18.77 -0.32
C LYS A 322 -13.50 17.43 0.43
N LEU A 323 -13.52 16.30 -0.26
CA LEU A 323 -13.35 14.98 0.37
C LEU A 323 -11.93 14.75 0.89
N GLN A 324 -10.95 15.47 0.33
CA GLN A 324 -9.54 15.37 0.69
C GLN A 324 -9.10 16.49 1.65
N LEU A 325 -10.02 17.35 2.09
CA LEU A 325 -9.73 18.32 3.15
C LEU A 325 -9.78 17.63 4.51
N LEU A 326 -8.67 17.66 5.25
CA LEU A 326 -8.66 17.34 6.68
C LEU A 326 -9.67 18.21 7.46
N PRO A 327 -10.36 17.68 8.49
CA PRO A 327 -11.11 18.51 9.41
C PRO A 327 -10.24 19.59 10.04
N GLU A 328 -10.83 20.76 10.29
CA GLU A 328 -10.13 21.95 10.78
C GLU A 328 -9.34 21.70 12.08
N ASP A 329 -9.89 20.90 13.00
CA ASP A 329 -9.20 20.54 14.24
C ASP A 329 -7.97 19.66 13.99
N LEU A 330 -8.02 18.79 12.97
CA LEU A 330 -6.88 17.95 12.59
C LEU A 330 -5.82 18.75 11.86
N ARG A 331 -6.23 19.67 11.00
CA ARG A 331 -5.32 20.62 10.35
C ARG A 331 -4.50 21.39 11.37
N ARG A 332 -5.18 21.98 12.37
CA ARG A 332 -4.52 22.73 13.47
C ARG A 332 -3.59 21.83 14.27
N LEU A 333 -4.02 20.61 14.60
CA LEU A 333 -3.19 19.64 15.33
C LEU A 333 -1.93 19.24 14.56
N LEU A 334 -2.02 19.09 13.25
CA LEU A 334 -0.89 18.75 12.38
C LEU A 334 -0.03 19.95 12.01
N ASN A 335 -0.43 21.16 12.43
CA ASN A 335 0.24 22.42 12.14
C ASN A 335 0.43 22.64 10.63
N TYR A 336 -0.65 22.47 9.86
CA TYR A 336 -0.68 22.83 8.44
C TYR A 336 -1.21 24.26 8.25
N SER A 337 -0.58 25.04 7.38
CA SER A 337 -1.14 26.31 6.92
C SER A 337 -2.42 26.06 6.09
N ASP A 338 -3.24 27.10 5.89
CA ASP A 338 -4.39 27.00 4.96
C ASP A 338 -3.92 26.62 3.55
N GLU A 339 -2.84 27.25 3.08
CA GLU A 339 -2.27 27.00 1.76
C GLU A 339 -1.76 25.57 1.61
N GLU A 340 -0.97 25.05 2.57
CA GLU A 340 -0.52 23.65 2.56
C GLU A 340 -1.70 22.67 2.56
N TRP A 341 -2.73 22.97 3.36
CA TRP A 341 -3.92 22.12 3.48
C TRP A 341 -4.71 22.04 2.17
N PHE A 342 -4.93 23.18 1.50
CA PHE A 342 -5.58 23.20 0.19
C PHE A 342 -4.71 22.55 -0.90
N HIS A 343 -3.39 22.79 -0.87
CA HIS A 343 -2.45 22.20 -1.81
C HIS A 343 -2.47 20.66 -1.73
N ILE A 344 -2.36 20.09 -0.53
CA ILE A 344 -2.45 18.63 -0.30
C ILE A 344 -3.77 18.07 -0.88
N SER A 345 -4.88 18.74 -0.61
CA SER A 345 -6.21 18.31 -1.07
C SER A 345 -6.35 18.32 -2.60
N GLU A 346 -5.85 19.36 -3.27
CA GLU A 346 -5.86 19.47 -4.73
C GLU A 346 -4.97 18.40 -5.38
N LEU A 347 -3.77 18.15 -4.85
CA LEU A 347 -2.88 17.08 -5.32
C LEU A 347 -3.51 15.68 -5.13
N CYS A 348 -4.12 15.42 -3.97
CA CYS A 348 -4.83 14.15 -3.73
C CYS A 348 -5.94 13.95 -4.76
N SER A 349 -6.72 15.00 -5.05
CA SER A 349 -7.82 14.94 -6.01
C SER A 349 -7.33 14.68 -7.43
N LEU A 350 -6.25 15.35 -7.82
CA LEU A 350 -5.59 15.15 -9.11
C LEU A 350 -5.09 13.70 -9.27
N ASN A 351 -4.40 13.16 -8.26
CA ASN A 351 -3.93 11.78 -8.28
C ASN A 351 -5.04 10.74 -8.29
N TYR A 352 -6.14 11.01 -7.58
CA TYR A 352 -7.30 10.13 -7.63
C TYR A 352 -7.91 10.10 -9.04
N MET A 353 -8.08 11.28 -9.67
CA MET A 353 -8.55 11.37 -11.06
C MET A 353 -7.60 10.63 -12.01
N TYR A 354 -6.30 10.82 -11.86
CA TYR A 354 -5.28 10.16 -12.69
C TYR A 354 -5.32 8.63 -12.55
N SER A 355 -5.41 8.14 -11.31
CA SER A 355 -5.51 6.71 -11.01
C SER A 355 -6.78 6.08 -11.59
N ASN A 356 -7.91 6.79 -11.59
CA ASN A 356 -9.15 6.33 -12.20
C ASN A 356 -9.03 6.21 -13.73
N GLN A 357 -8.39 7.19 -14.39
CA GLN A 357 -8.18 7.12 -15.83
C GLN A 357 -7.27 5.94 -16.22
N ALA A 358 -6.27 5.62 -15.40
CA ALA A 358 -5.43 4.44 -15.62
C ALA A 358 -6.27 3.16 -15.70
N VAL A 359 -7.26 2.99 -14.81
CA VAL A 359 -8.16 1.84 -14.84
C VAL A 359 -8.97 1.79 -16.14
N VAL A 360 -9.46 2.94 -16.59
CA VAL A 360 -10.23 3.02 -17.84
C VAL A 360 -9.37 2.65 -19.06
N CYS A 361 -8.10 3.07 -19.07
CA CYS A 361 -7.15 2.74 -20.14
C CYS A 361 -6.71 1.26 -20.13
N LEU A 362 -6.67 0.64 -18.94
CA LEU A 362 -6.32 -0.77 -18.75
C LEU A 362 -7.54 -1.71 -18.77
N ASN A 363 -8.72 -1.21 -19.14
CA ASN A 363 -9.92 -2.01 -19.25
C ASN A 363 -9.99 -2.72 -20.61
N PHE A 364 -9.44 -3.93 -20.68
CA PHE A 364 -9.34 -4.73 -21.90
C PHE A 364 -10.55 -5.67 -22.16
N CYS A 365 -11.75 -5.33 -21.69
CA CYS A 365 -12.94 -6.19 -21.84
C CYS A 365 -13.38 -6.50 -23.28
N GLN A 366 -12.84 -5.81 -24.28
CA GLN A 366 -13.09 -6.11 -25.69
C GLN A 366 -11.99 -7.03 -26.23
N LEU A 367 -12.36 -8.27 -26.52
CA LEU A 367 -11.46 -9.22 -27.18
C LEU A 367 -11.45 -8.92 -28.68
N ALA A 368 -10.41 -8.22 -29.13
CA ALA A 368 -10.09 -8.20 -30.55
C ALA A 368 -9.77 -9.62 -31.00
N THR A 369 -10.28 -10.01 -32.17
CA THR A 369 -10.08 -11.37 -32.72
C THR A 369 -8.90 -11.45 -33.69
N GLN A 370 -8.39 -10.30 -34.13
CA GLN A 370 -7.28 -10.18 -35.08
C GLN A 370 -6.18 -9.27 -34.53
N ASP A 371 -4.91 -9.64 -34.77
CA ASP A 371 -3.73 -8.90 -34.29
C ASP A 371 -3.73 -7.41 -34.70
N ARG A 372 -4.20 -7.07 -35.90
CA ARG A 372 -4.27 -5.68 -36.39
C ARG A 372 -5.30 -4.84 -35.62
N GLU A 373 -6.45 -5.43 -35.30
CA GLU A 373 -7.48 -4.76 -34.50
C GLU A 373 -6.97 -4.56 -33.06
N LEU A 374 -6.29 -5.56 -32.52
CA LEU A 374 -5.66 -5.50 -31.21
C LEU A 374 -4.57 -4.42 -31.15
N GLU A 375 -3.72 -4.32 -32.19
CA GLU A 375 -2.68 -3.30 -32.30
C GLU A 375 -3.29 -1.90 -32.31
N SER A 376 -4.27 -1.68 -33.19
CA SER A 376 -4.99 -0.40 -33.29
C SER A 376 -5.66 -0.04 -31.96
N TYR A 377 -6.28 -1.02 -31.29
CA TYR A 377 -6.90 -0.83 -29.99
C TYR A 377 -5.88 -0.40 -28.92
N CYS A 378 -4.74 -1.09 -28.83
CA CYS A 378 -3.70 -0.76 -27.86
C CYS A 378 -3.11 0.63 -28.10
N TYR A 379 -2.90 1.03 -29.37
CA TYR A 379 -2.49 2.39 -29.70
C TYR A 379 -3.54 3.44 -29.30
N ILE A 380 -4.83 3.18 -29.55
CA ILE A 380 -5.90 4.08 -29.10
C ILE A 380 -5.85 4.28 -27.58
N GLN A 381 -5.67 3.20 -26.81
CA GLN A 381 -5.56 3.28 -25.36
C GLN A 381 -4.30 4.00 -24.91
N TYR A 382 -3.17 3.76 -25.56
CA TYR A 382 -1.90 4.44 -25.30
C TYR A 382 -1.99 5.94 -25.58
N SER A 383 -2.48 6.34 -26.75
CA SER A 383 -2.68 7.76 -27.10
C SER A 383 -3.70 8.44 -26.19
N ARG A 384 -4.73 7.71 -25.73
CA ARG A 384 -5.65 8.23 -24.70
C ARG A 384 -4.92 8.45 -23.38
N TRP A 385 -4.09 7.52 -22.96
CA TRP A 385 -3.34 7.60 -21.71
C TRP A 385 -2.31 8.73 -21.72
N MET A 386 -1.62 8.92 -22.85
CA MET A 386 -0.70 10.05 -23.07
C MET A 386 -1.42 11.40 -22.90
N ARG A 387 -2.60 11.59 -23.50
CA ARG A 387 -3.40 12.81 -23.32
C ARG A 387 -3.84 13.02 -21.87
N VAL A 388 -4.15 11.95 -21.15
CA VAL A 388 -4.48 12.03 -19.72
C VAL A 388 -3.25 12.49 -18.92
N TYR A 389 -2.07 11.94 -19.21
CA TYR A 389 -0.83 12.34 -18.56
C TYR A 389 -0.51 13.82 -18.82
N GLU A 390 -0.58 14.28 -20.08
CA GLU A 390 -0.35 15.69 -20.43
C GLU A 390 -1.32 16.63 -19.70
N ALA A 391 -2.61 16.29 -19.66
CA ALA A 391 -3.61 17.07 -18.95
C ALA A 391 -3.37 17.11 -17.43
N VAL A 392 -2.93 15.99 -16.84
CA VAL A 392 -2.59 15.93 -15.41
C VAL A 392 -1.35 16.74 -15.09
N MET A 393 -0.34 16.73 -15.97
CA MET A 393 0.87 17.53 -15.80
C MET A 393 0.58 19.03 -15.92
N ASP A 394 -0.27 19.44 -16.86
CA ASP A 394 -0.71 20.84 -16.98
C ASP A 394 -1.45 21.30 -15.71
N GLU A 395 -2.40 20.50 -15.20
CA GLU A 395 -3.09 20.81 -13.94
C GLU A 395 -2.14 20.80 -12.73
N PHE A 396 -1.18 19.89 -12.68
CA PHE A 396 -0.14 19.88 -11.65
C PHE A 396 0.69 21.18 -11.67
N GLN A 397 1.10 21.64 -12.85
CA GLN A 397 1.83 22.90 -12.99
C GLN A 397 1.00 24.09 -12.53
N LYS A 398 -0.31 24.12 -12.84
CA LYS A 398 -1.22 25.17 -12.34
C LYS A 398 -1.34 25.17 -10.82
N ILE A 399 -1.51 23.99 -10.22
CA ILE A 399 -1.55 23.82 -8.76
C ILE A 399 -0.23 24.33 -8.16
N ASN A 400 0.91 23.95 -8.73
CA ASN A 400 2.22 24.38 -8.26
C ASN A 400 2.40 25.92 -8.36
N LEU A 401 2.02 26.53 -9.47
CA LEU A 401 2.06 27.99 -9.63
C LEU A 401 1.14 28.71 -8.63
N LYS A 402 0.01 28.09 -8.28
CA LYS A 402 -0.95 28.64 -7.32
C LYS A 402 -0.44 28.59 -5.88
N PHE A 403 0.31 27.55 -5.51
CA PHE A 403 0.83 27.36 -4.16
C PHE A 403 2.36 27.45 -4.16
N ASN A 404 2.91 28.62 -3.79
CA ASN A 404 4.36 28.87 -3.73
C ASN A 404 5.05 28.19 -2.52
N HIS A 405 4.74 26.93 -2.28
CA HIS A 405 5.19 26.16 -1.13
C HIS A 405 6.22 25.08 -1.51
N ASN A 406 7.26 24.95 -0.67
CA ASN A 406 8.30 23.92 -0.75
C ASN A 406 7.79 22.52 -0.34
N LEU A 407 6.67 22.05 -0.88
CA LEU A 407 6.42 20.62 -0.87
C LEU A 407 7.46 19.94 -1.77
N LYS A 408 7.79 18.65 -1.50
CA LYS A 408 8.66 17.84 -2.37
C LYS A 408 7.96 17.53 -3.69
N LEU A 409 7.80 18.55 -4.52
CA LEU A 409 7.02 18.52 -5.76
C LEU A 409 7.70 17.72 -6.86
N ASN A 410 9.03 17.69 -6.89
CA ASN A 410 9.80 16.86 -7.83
C ASN A 410 9.44 15.38 -7.66
N LEU A 411 9.36 14.90 -6.42
CA LEU A 411 8.97 13.52 -6.13
C LEU A 411 7.54 13.21 -6.63
N TYR A 412 6.66 14.22 -6.66
CA TYR A 412 5.30 14.05 -7.18
C TYR A 412 5.27 13.92 -8.70
N GLU A 413 5.98 14.80 -9.39
CA GLU A 413 6.16 14.74 -10.84
C GLU A 413 6.76 13.39 -11.27
N ASP A 414 7.83 12.96 -10.59
CA ASP A 414 8.47 11.66 -10.85
C ASP A 414 7.50 10.49 -10.64
N MET A 415 6.67 10.54 -9.60
CA MET A 415 5.70 9.48 -9.33
C MET A 415 4.58 9.44 -10.38
N ILE A 416 4.14 10.58 -10.92
CA ILE A 416 3.21 10.62 -12.06
C ILE A 416 3.88 10.02 -13.28
N LEU A 417 5.12 10.42 -13.59
CA LEU A 417 5.88 9.90 -14.74
C LEU A 417 6.09 8.39 -14.65
N VAL A 418 6.51 7.87 -13.49
CA VAL A 418 6.67 6.43 -13.25
C VAL A 418 5.35 5.70 -13.49
N ASN A 419 4.23 6.24 -13.00
CA ASN A 419 2.92 5.62 -13.21
C ASN A 419 2.47 5.70 -14.69
N TYR A 420 2.75 6.81 -15.38
CA TYR A 420 2.52 6.95 -16.82
C TYR A 420 3.23 5.83 -17.59
N LEU A 421 4.53 5.71 -17.39
CA LEU A 421 5.38 4.73 -18.06
C LEU A 421 4.95 3.30 -17.73
N LYS A 422 4.61 3.02 -16.47
CA LYS A 422 4.10 1.71 -16.05
C LYS A 422 2.80 1.33 -16.75
N VAL A 423 1.81 2.21 -16.78
CA VAL A 423 0.51 1.94 -17.43
C VAL A 423 0.69 1.80 -18.94
N SER A 424 1.52 2.64 -19.57
CA SER A 424 1.88 2.52 -20.98
C SER A 424 2.50 1.16 -21.30
N LEU A 425 3.44 0.69 -20.47
CA LEU A 425 4.06 -0.61 -20.61
C LEU A 425 3.03 -1.74 -20.51
N LEU A 426 2.10 -1.67 -19.56
CA LEU A 426 1.01 -2.65 -19.42
C LEU A 426 0.11 -2.70 -20.66
N ILE A 427 -0.17 -1.56 -21.31
CA ILE A 427 -0.94 -1.52 -22.57
C ILE A 427 -0.19 -2.25 -23.69
N MET A 428 1.11 -2.00 -23.84
CA MET A 428 1.92 -2.69 -24.87
C MET A 428 2.08 -4.18 -24.59
N GLU A 429 2.21 -4.56 -23.33
CA GLU A 429 2.29 -5.97 -22.95
C GLU A 429 0.97 -6.71 -23.19
N TYR A 430 -0.18 -6.06 -22.98
CA TYR A 430 -1.47 -6.64 -23.33
C TYR A 430 -1.52 -7.07 -24.79
N TRP A 431 -1.02 -6.21 -25.69
CA TRP A 431 -0.87 -6.55 -27.10
C TRP A 431 0.02 -7.78 -27.29
N ARG A 432 1.23 -7.77 -26.72
CA ARG A 432 2.21 -8.86 -26.87
C ARG A 432 1.69 -10.20 -26.39
N TYR A 433 0.89 -10.20 -25.31
CA TYR A 433 0.31 -11.41 -24.73
C TYR A 433 -0.84 -11.98 -25.57
N LYS A 434 -1.63 -11.11 -26.22
CA LYS A 434 -2.82 -11.53 -26.98
C LYS A 434 -2.57 -11.72 -28.46
N SER A 435 -1.50 -11.15 -29.00
CA SER A 435 -1.12 -11.26 -30.40
C SER A 435 -0.47 -12.61 -30.70
N ALA A 436 -0.81 -13.21 -31.85
CA ALA A 436 -0.12 -14.39 -32.35
C ALA A 436 1.19 -14.02 -33.06
N THR A 437 1.27 -12.80 -33.60
CA THR A 437 2.43 -12.30 -34.34
C THR A 437 3.23 -11.28 -33.52
N MET A 438 4.50 -11.09 -33.87
CA MET A 438 5.35 -10.07 -33.28
C MET A 438 5.32 -8.79 -34.13
N SER A 439 4.99 -7.65 -33.52
CA SER A 439 5.05 -6.31 -34.14
C SER A 439 6.34 -5.65 -33.68
N GLN A 440 7.24 -5.38 -34.62
CA GLN A 440 8.50 -4.70 -34.31
C GLN A 440 8.25 -3.30 -33.73
N VAL A 441 7.15 -2.65 -34.14
CA VAL A 441 6.79 -1.31 -33.65
C VAL A 441 6.41 -1.38 -32.17
N ILE A 442 5.52 -2.30 -31.79
CA ILE A 442 5.14 -2.51 -30.38
C ILE A 442 6.34 -2.96 -29.55
N LEU A 443 7.20 -3.83 -30.09
CA LEU A 443 8.39 -4.30 -29.39
C LEU A 443 9.36 -3.16 -29.07
N ASN A 444 9.64 -2.30 -30.07
CA ASN A 444 10.50 -1.12 -29.89
C ASN A 444 9.90 -0.16 -28.85
N GLU A 445 8.59 0.12 -28.92
CA GLU A 445 7.91 1.00 -27.96
C GLU A 445 7.94 0.42 -26.54
N THR A 446 7.72 -0.90 -26.40
CA THR A 446 7.81 -1.61 -25.11
C THR A 446 9.20 -1.45 -24.50
N PHE A 447 10.24 -1.58 -25.31
CA PHE A 447 11.63 -1.45 -24.88
C PHE A 447 11.96 -0.01 -24.44
N GLU A 448 11.60 0.98 -25.25
CA GLU A 448 11.77 2.40 -24.93
C GLU A 448 11.07 2.78 -23.62
N LEU A 449 9.82 2.36 -23.44
CA LEU A 449 9.06 2.58 -22.20
C LEU A 449 9.73 1.92 -21.00
N SER A 450 10.28 0.71 -21.17
CA SER A 450 10.95 -0.03 -20.11
C SER A 450 12.25 0.65 -19.66
N ILE A 451 13.04 1.15 -20.62
CA ILE A 451 14.26 1.92 -20.35
C ILE A 451 13.92 3.20 -19.59
N LYS A 452 12.94 3.98 -20.09
CA LYS A 452 12.49 5.21 -19.43
C LYS A 452 12.02 4.93 -18.02
N LEU A 453 11.23 3.87 -17.81
CA LEU A 453 10.73 3.47 -16.51
C LEU A 453 11.87 3.13 -15.55
N LEU A 454 12.88 2.39 -16.01
CA LEU A 454 14.06 2.05 -15.21
C LEU A 454 14.81 3.31 -14.78
N TYR A 455 15.09 4.23 -15.71
CA TYR A 455 15.79 5.48 -15.38
C TYR A 455 14.98 6.34 -14.39
N SER A 456 13.67 6.49 -14.60
CA SER A 456 12.81 7.23 -13.67
C SER A 456 12.81 6.59 -12.27
N PHE A 457 12.79 5.26 -12.17
CA PHE A 457 12.89 4.57 -10.88
C PHE A 457 14.24 4.80 -10.20
N LEU A 458 15.34 4.73 -10.93
CA LEU A 458 16.69 4.94 -10.38
C LEU A 458 16.86 6.39 -9.89
N ASN A 459 16.35 7.36 -10.64
CA ASN A 459 16.37 8.77 -10.25
C ASN A 459 15.56 8.99 -8.96
N ALA A 460 14.31 8.50 -8.92
CA ALA A 460 13.44 8.63 -7.75
C ALA A 460 14.03 7.97 -6.49
N GLN A 461 14.77 6.86 -6.63
CA GLN A 461 15.47 6.23 -5.50
C GLN A 461 16.67 7.03 -5.03
N SER A 462 17.44 7.62 -5.96
CA SER A 462 18.64 8.40 -5.63
C SER A 462 18.31 9.65 -4.81
N GLU A 463 17.20 10.32 -5.12
CA GLU A 463 16.75 11.50 -4.36
C GLU A 463 16.33 11.12 -2.94
N GLN A 464 15.62 9.99 -2.76
CA GLN A 464 15.26 9.49 -1.44
C GLN A 464 16.48 9.17 -0.56
N VAL A 465 17.56 8.64 -1.15
CA VAL A 465 18.80 8.33 -0.43
C VAL A 465 19.56 9.61 -0.05
N ASN A 466 19.63 10.59 -0.95
CA ASN A 466 20.33 11.85 -0.70
C ASN A 466 19.63 12.69 0.39
N ASP A 467 18.31 12.70 0.42
CA ASP A 467 17.52 13.38 1.46
C ASP A 467 17.82 12.80 2.85
N MET A 468 17.82 11.47 2.97
CA MET A 468 18.16 10.80 4.24
C MET A 468 19.59 11.11 4.70
N GLN A 469 20.54 11.30 3.78
CA GLN A 469 21.92 11.62 4.12
C GLN A 469 22.12 13.10 4.50
N THR A 470 21.33 14.01 3.92
CA THR A 470 21.44 15.45 4.17
C THR A 470 20.86 15.82 5.54
N GLU A 471 19.76 15.19 5.95
CA GLU A 471 19.20 15.32 7.32
C GLU A 471 20.17 14.83 8.41
N LEU A 472 20.96 13.78 8.12
CA LEU A 472 21.98 13.27 9.05
C LEU A 472 23.19 14.19 9.21
N LYS A 473 23.47 15.05 8.21
CA LYS A 473 24.60 16.01 8.26
C LYS A 473 24.24 17.32 8.95
N GLY A 474 22.97 17.74 8.93
CA GLY A 474 22.50 18.97 9.59
C GLY A 474 22.31 18.87 11.12
N THR A 475 22.60 17.71 11.73
CA THR A 475 22.47 17.47 13.18
C THR A 475 23.80 17.18 13.89
N ARG A 476 24.93 17.50 13.25
CA ARG A 476 26.25 17.63 13.88
C ARG A 476 26.64 19.09 13.92
#